data_AF-A0A178FG85-F1
#
_entry.id   AF-A0A178FG85-F1
#
_cell.length_a   1.000
_cell.length_b   1.000
_cell.length_c   1.000
_cell.angle_alpha   90.00
_cell.angle_beta   90.00
_cell.angle_gamma   90.00
#
_symmetry.space_group_name_H-M   'P 1'
#
loop_
_entity.id
_entity.type
_entity.pdbx_description
1 polymer ?
#
loop_
_entity_poly.entity_id
_entity_poly.type
_entity_poly.pdbx_seq_one_letter_code
_entity_poly.pdbx_strand_id
1 'polypeptide(L)'
;MSTVSSPRPSIASAQSPTPASSRRPSVESANFASRTDLSNALRRNRAALREYYNLHPGRTEPLNQSRARSVPPTPDGARPINQISNSELDSPNFDSHDYVSHLLATSSLATILRAENSLVSDIKTLDGERKALVYDNYSKLIKAVETIGKMRSILEEEGTPVLMTKTLAPAVGFIAETAMSLIREQQALRPSTNKPAQANETRNEAAVRPEKATVLWALDSPRRLKRLLDSGKRGDAEQDWSEIQSLLSKWDEVRGVQELRAECELLMVKKELPEA
;
A
#
# COMPACT_ATOMS: atom_id res chain seq x y z
N MET A 1 71.94 -31.07 22.66
CA MET A 1 71.16 -32.23 23.16
C MET A 1 69.71 -31.96 22.84
N SER A 2 69.15 -32.84 22.02
CA SER A 2 67.88 -32.69 21.31
C SER A 2 66.69 -33.03 22.21
N THR A 3 65.64 -32.21 22.21
CA THR A 3 64.31 -32.60 22.73
C THR A 3 63.37 -32.78 21.56
N VAL A 4 63.10 -34.05 21.30
CA VAL A 4 62.44 -34.58 20.12
C VAL A 4 60.93 -34.38 20.27
N SER A 5 60.33 -33.80 19.23
CA SER A 5 58.89 -33.67 19.02
C SER A 5 58.21 -35.04 19.01
N SER A 6 57.28 -35.29 19.93
CA SER A 6 56.44 -36.49 19.94
C SER A 6 55.17 -36.29 19.11
N PRO A 7 54.86 -37.17 18.12
CA PRO A 7 53.68 -37.07 17.30
C PRO A 7 52.44 -37.70 17.96
N ARG A 8 51.32 -36.99 17.78
CA ARG A 8 49.94 -37.35 18.13
C ARG A 8 49.54 -38.74 17.60
N PRO A 9 49.05 -39.67 18.42
CA PRO A 9 48.53 -40.94 17.90
C PRO A 9 47.13 -40.76 17.31
N SER A 10 47.00 -41.15 16.04
CA SER A 10 45.74 -41.35 15.33
C SER A 10 44.99 -42.55 15.90
N ILE A 11 43.76 -42.36 16.35
CA ILE A 11 42.88 -43.45 16.75
C ILE A 11 41.87 -43.66 15.61
N ALA A 12 42.12 -44.71 14.84
CA ALA A 12 41.16 -45.28 13.91
C ALA A 12 40.20 -46.21 14.68
N SER A 13 38.96 -46.26 14.20
CA SER A 13 37.95 -47.31 14.38
C SER A 13 37.41 -47.62 15.78
N ALA A 14 36.18 -47.14 16.01
CA ALA A 14 35.13 -47.96 16.61
C ALA A 14 33.77 -47.59 15.97
N GLN A 15 33.44 -48.26 14.87
CA GLN A 15 32.08 -48.35 14.35
C GLN A 15 31.30 -49.36 15.20
N SER A 16 30.16 -48.96 15.74
CA SER A 16 29.12 -49.84 16.27
C SER A 16 27.78 -49.07 16.29
N PRO A 17 26.61 -49.72 16.28
CA PRO A 17 25.69 -49.67 15.14
C PRO A 17 24.45 -48.82 15.42
N THR A 18 24.04 -48.03 14.42
CA THR A 18 22.74 -47.35 14.40
C THR A 18 21.60 -48.35 14.21
N PRO A 19 20.51 -48.30 15.00
CA PRO A 19 19.31 -49.09 14.72
C PRO A 19 18.64 -48.57 13.45
N ALA A 20 18.52 -49.47 12.48
CA ALA A 20 17.75 -49.29 11.27
C ALA A 20 16.24 -49.28 11.59
N SER A 21 15.61 -48.13 11.46
CA SER A 21 14.21 -48.07 11.04
C SER A 21 13.99 -46.77 10.25
N SER A 22 14.20 -46.93 8.95
CA SER A 22 13.99 -45.94 7.91
C SER A 22 12.50 -45.82 7.61
N ARG A 23 11.94 -44.62 7.78
CA ARG A 23 10.84 -44.13 6.92
C ARG A 23 11.05 -42.64 6.63
N ARG A 24 12.04 -42.36 5.78
CA ARG A 24 12.05 -41.16 4.93
C ARG A 24 11.10 -41.43 3.75
N PRO A 25 10.10 -40.57 3.47
CA PRO A 25 9.53 -40.52 2.14
C PRO A 25 10.24 -39.40 1.37
N SER A 26 11.18 -39.76 0.51
CA SER A 26 11.71 -38.88 -0.53
C SER A 26 11.33 -39.45 -1.88
N VAL A 27 10.37 -38.77 -2.51
CA VAL A 27 10.23 -38.48 -3.96
C VAL A 27 10.93 -39.45 -4.93
N GLU A 28 10.14 -40.29 -5.60
CA GLU A 28 9.99 -40.35 -7.06
C GLU A 28 9.38 -41.72 -7.44
N SER A 29 8.09 -41.72 -7.73
CA SER A 29 7.40 -42.81 -8.44
C SER A 29 6.14 -42.21 -9.04
N ALA A 30 6.33 -41.47 -10.13
CA ALA A 30 5.28 -41.25 -11.09
C ALA A 30 4.85 -42.61 -11.64
N ASN A 31 3.72 -43.14 -11.13
CA ASN A 31 2.81 -44.03 -11.86
C ASN A 31 1.47 -44.14 -11.11
N PHE A 32 0.45 -43.52 -11.71
CA PHE A 32 -1.00 -43.74 -11.54
C PHE A 32 -1.57 -43.70 -10.11
N ALA A 33 -1.44 -42.56 -9.43
CA ALA A 33 -2.36 -42.23 -8.34
C ALA A 33 -3.65 -41.61 -8.92
N SER A 34 -4.79 -42.25 -8.66
CA SER A 34 -6.11 -41.76 -9.06
C SER A 34 -6.37 -40.35 -8.49
N ARG A 35 -6.92 -39.45 -9.31
CA ARG A 35 -7.17 -38.03 -8.99
C ARG A 35 -8.01 -37.82 -7.71
N THR A 36 -8.71 -38.85 -7.25
CA THR A 36 -9.48 -38.89 -6.01
C THR A 36 -8.63 -38.85 -4.74
N ASP A 37 -7.45 -39.46 -4.70
CA ASP A 37 -6.67 -39.62 -3.46
C ASP A 37 -5.97 -38.33 -3.01
N LEU A 38 -5.50 -37.54 -3.98
CA LEU A 38 -4.95 -36.19 -3.74
C LEU A 38 -6.01 -35.24 -3.18
N SER A 39 -7.25 -35.34 -3.66
CA SER A 39 -8.36 -34.50 -3.20
C SER A 39 -8.73 -34.79 -1.74
N ASN A 40 -8.67 -36.06 -1.34
CA ASN A 40 -8.97 -36.49 0.02
C ASN A 40 -7.85 -36.12 0.99
N ALA A 41 -6.58 -36.21 0.57
CA ALA A 41 -5.45 -35.74 1.38
C ALA A 41 -5.52 -34.23 1.62
N LEU A 42 -5.84 -33.45 0.59
CA LEU A 42 -5.99 -32.00 0.70
C LEU A 42 -7.19 -31.60 1.59
N ARG A 43 -8.31 -32.32 1.50
CA ARG A 43 -9.49 -32.12 2.36
C ARG A 43 -9.20 -32.44 3.83
N ARG A 44 -8.48 -33.53 4.12
CA ARG A 44 -8.08 -33.90 5.50
C ARG A 44 -7.10 -32.89 6.09
N ASN A 45 -6.11 -32.44 5.32
CA ASN A 45 -5.16 -31.42 5.77
C ASN A 45 -5.86 -30.09 6.06
N ARG A 46 -6.81 -29.70 5.19
CA ARG A 46 -7.64 -28.51 5.42
C ARG A 46 -8.59 -28.64 6.62
N ALA A 47 -9.07 -29.84 6.94
CA ALA A 47 -9.87 -30.08 8.14
C ALA A 47 -9.02 -30.00 9.42
N ALA A 48 -7.85 -30.63 9.43
CA ALA A 48 -6.91 -30.58 10.55
C ALA A 48 -6.45 -29.13 10.86
N LEU A 49 -6.20 -28.33 9.82
CA LEU A 49 -5.86 -26.91 10.01
C LEU A 49 -7.05 -26.10 10.55
N ARG A 50 -8.29 -26.41 10.16
CA ARG A 50 -9.48 -25.74 10.71
C ARG A 50 -9.71 -26.09 12.17
N GLU A 51 -9.45 -27.33 12.55
CA GLU A 51 -9.54 -27.81 13.93
C GLU A 51 -8.42 -27.20 14.80
N TYR A 52 -7.19 -27.11 14.27
CA TYR A 52 -6.07 -26.46 14.95
C TYR A 52 -6.29 -24.96 15.21
N TYR A 53 -6.94 -24.26 14.28
CA TYR A 53 -7.26 -22.83 14.40
C TYR A 53 -8.68 -22.55 14.91
N ASN A 54 -9.43 -23.57 15.35
CA ASN A 54 -10.82 -23.48 15.81
C ASN A 54 -11.78 -22.75 14.83
N LEU A 55 -11.47 -22.75 13.53
CA LEU A 55 -12.23 -22.06 12.49
C LEU A 55 -13.43 -22.90 12.06
N HIS A 56 -14.48 -22.88 12.89
CA HIS A 56 -15.76 -23.49 12.56
C HIS A 56 -16.54 -22.62 11.55
N PRO A 57 -16.94 -23.14 10.38
CA PRO A 57 -17.79 -22.42 9.46
C PRO A 57 -19.22 -22.44 10.00
N GLY A 58 -19.71 -21.29 10.45
CA GLY A 58 -21.11 -21.10 10.84
C GLY A 58 -21.33 -20.88 12.33
N ARG A 59 -20.87 -19.74 12.85
CA ARG A 59 -21.36 -19.20 14.12
C ARG A 59 -22.30 -18.03 13.83
N THR A 60 -23.54 -18.36 13.49
CA THR A 60 -24.68 -17.53 13.89
C THR A 60 -25.17 -18.07 15.22
N GLU A 61 -24.95 -17.29 16.28
CA GLU A 61 -25.60 -17.46 17.59
C GLU A 61 -27.13 -17.59 17.41
N PRO A 62 -27.79 -18.47 18.19
CA PRO A 62 -28.17 -18.03 19.52
C PRO A 62 -27.88 -19.05 20.64
N LEU A 63 -27.42 -18.50 21.75
CA LEU A 63 -27.74 -18.81 23.15
C LEU A 63 -28.54 -20.11 23.40
N ASN A 64 -27.98 -20.92 24.31
CA ASN A 64 -28.63 -21.95 25.12
C ASN A 64 -28.75 -23.35 24.49
N GLN A 65 -27.73 -24.19 24.72
CA GLN A 65 -27.87 -25.47 25.45
C GLN A 65 -26.56 -26.26 25.39
N SER A 66 -25.98 -26.47 26.56
CA SER A 66 -25.00 -27.51 26.84
C SER A 66 -25.55 -28.87 26.40
N ARG A 67 -24.84 -29.59 25.52
CA ARG A 67 -24.99 -31.06 25.49
C ARG A 67 -23.67 -31.77 25.23
N ALA A 68 -23.46 -32.74 26.10
CA ALA A 68 -22.23 -33.42 26.40
C ALA A 68 -21.71 -34.33 25.30
N ARG A 69 -20.37 -34.39 25.28
CA ARG A 69 -19.52 -35.49 24.86
C ARG A 69 -20.03 -36.82 25.45
N SER A 70 -20.29 -37.80 24.58
CA SER A 70 -20.69 -39.16 24.93
C SER A 70 -19.52 -39.94 25.54
N VAL A 71 -19.66 -40.33 26.80
CA VAL A 71 -18.85 -41.33 27.53
C VAL A 71 -19.84 -42.39 28.08
N PRO A 72 -19.51 -43.70 28.07
CA PRO A 72 -20.46 -44.76 28.44
C PRO A 72 -20.80 -44.75 29.94
N PRO A 73 -21.98 -45.26 30.35
CA PRO A 73 -22.44 -45.20 31.74
C PRO A 73 -21.83 -46.32 32.59
N THR A 74 -21.21 -45.95 33.71
CA THR A 74 -20.91 -46.82 34.85
C THR A 74 -21.85 -46.48 36.01
N PRO A 75 -22.40 -47.47 36.75
CA PRO A 75 -23.40 -47.22 37.77
C PRO A 75 -22.79 -46.78 39.11
N ASP A 76 -23.63 -46.08 39.87
CA ASP A 76 -23.58 -45.78 41.30
C ASP A 76 -22.49 -44.86 41.87
N GLY A 77 -22.93 -43.64 42.18
CA GLY A 77 -23.01 -43.28 43.60
C GLY A 77 -21.72 -42.94 44.32
N ALA A 78 -20.88 -42.08 43.75
CA ALA A 78 -19.88 -41.35 44.53
C ALA A 78 -19.83 -39.89 44.09
N ARG A 79 -20.09 -39.00 45.06
CA ARG A 79 -19.86 -37.55 44.98
C ARG A 79 -18.47 -37.28 44.36
N PRO A 80 -18.29 -36.21 43.55
CA PRO A 80 -16.96 -35.83 43.14
C PRO A 80 -16.20 -35.33 44.37
N ILE A 81 -15.42 -36.22 44.98
CA ILE A 81 -14.42 -35.88 45.97
C ILE A 81 -13.33 -35.11 45.23
N ASN A 82 -13.28 -33.80 45.48
CA ASN A 82 -12.19 -32.89 45.19
C ASN A 82 -11.54 -33.05 43.81
N GLN A 83 -12.11 -32.38 42.81
CA GLN A 83 -11.24 -31.57 41.95
C GLN A 83 -10.52 -30.60 42.88
N ILE A 84 -9.30 -30.93 43.29
CA ILE A 84 -8.35 -29.96 43.80
C ILE A 84 -8.27 -28.91 42.69
N SER A 85 -8.94 -27.79 42.90
CA SER A 85 -9.09 -26.76 41.90
C SER A 85 -7.71 -26.16 41.66
N ASN A 86 -7.17 -26.34 40.47
CA ASN A 86 -5.94 -25.68 39.99
C ASN A 86 -5.92 -24.16 40.33
N SER A 87 -7.11 -23.55 40.51
CA SER A 87 -7.29 -22.17 40.99
C SER A 87 -6.62 -21.81 42.33
N GLU A 88 -6.35 -22.75 43.24
CA GLU A 88 -5.69 -22.45 44.51
C GLU A 88 -4.16 -22.37 44.34
N LEU A 89 -3.61 -23.21 43.46
CA LEU A 89 -2.20 -23.24 43.06
C LEU A 89 -1.82 -22.02 42.20
N ASP A 90 -2.77 -21.49 41.42
CA ASP A 90 -2.57 -20.34 40.54
C ASP A 90 -2.73 -18.98 41.26
N SER A 91 -2.94 -18.98 42.59
CA SER A 91 -3.16 -17.75 43.34
C SER A 91 -1.85 -16.95 43.51
N PRO A 92 -1.89 -15.59 43.43
CA PRO A 92 -0.67 -14.77 43.49
C PRO A 92 0.01 -14.77 44.87
N ASN A 93 -0.72 -15.18 45.92
CA ASN A 93 -0.23 -15.28 47.29
C ASN A 93 -0.08 -16.74 47.74
N PHE A 94 0.16 -17.66 46.79
CA PHE A 94 0.30 -19.08 47.07
C PHE A 94 1.50 -19.35 47.99
N ASP A 95 1.26 -19.99 49.14
CA ASP A 95 2.30 -20.55 50.00
C ASP A 95 2.32 -22.08 49.86
N SER A 96 3.45 -22.59 49.38
CA SER A 96 3.65 -24.02 49.16
C SER A 96 3.73 -24.82 50.46
N HIS A 97 4.27 -24.24 51.53
CA HIS A 97 4.42 -24.94 52.81
C HIS A 97 3.08 -25.13 53.50
N ASP A 98 2.26 -24.07 53.54
CA ASP A 98 0.91 -24.13 54.11
C ASP A 98 0.02 -25.07 53.30
N TYR A 99 0.06 -24.99 51.97
CA TYR A 99 -0.71 -25.89 51.10
C TYR A 99 -0.35 -27.37 51.30
N VAL A 100 0.95 -27.70 51.34
CA VAL A 100 1.39 -29.08 51.54
C VAL A 100 1.06 -29.57 52.96
N SER A 101 1.24 -28.73 53.98
CA SER A 101 0.90 -29.09 55.37
C SER A 101 -0.60 -29.37 55.53
N HIS A 102 -1.46 -28.53 54.93
CA HIS A 102 -2.89 -28.70 54.92
C HIS A 102 -3.30 -29.96 54.15
N LEU A 103 -2.68 -30.22 52.99
CA LEU A 103 -2.94 -31.41 52.19
C LEU A 103 -2.57 -32.70 52.93
N LEU A 104 -1.43 -32.72 53.62
CA LEU A 104 -1.00 -33.87 54.42
C LEU A 104 -1.89 -34.09 55.66
N ALA A 105 -2.40 -33.02 56.27
CA ALA A 105 -3.26 -33.10 57.46
C ALA A 105 -4.70 -33.55 57.13
N THR A 106 -5.22 -33.18 55.96
CA THR A 106 -6.65 -33.36 55.63
C THR A 106 -6.93 -34.51 54.66
N SER A 107 -5.94 -34.96 53.88
CA SER A 107 -6.15 -35.89 52.79
C SER A 107 -5.53 -37.28 53.02
N SER A 108 -6.07 -38.28 52.34
CA SER A 108 -5.58 -39.66 52.40
C SER A 108 -4.32 -39.87 51.55
N LEU A 109 -3.53 -40.92 51.83
CA LEU A 109 -2.36 -41.26 51.02
C LEU A 109 -2.70 -41.44 49.52
N ALA A 110 -3.83 -42.06 49.21
CA ALA A 110 -4.25 -42.29 47.83
C ALA A 110 -4.59 -40.98 47.08
N THR A 111 -5.09 -39.97 47.78
CA THR A 111 -5.34 -38.64 47.21
C THR A 111 -4.04 -37.87 47.02
N ILE A 112 -3.08 -37.99 47.95
CA ILE A 112 -1.75 -37.37 47.84
C ILE A 112 -1.01 -37.91 46.61
N LEU A 113 -0.97 -39.23 46.43
CA LEU A 113 -0.30 -39.84 45.27
C LEU A 113 -0.96 -39.45 43.92
N ARG A 114 -2.28 -39.26 43.90
CA ARG A 114 -2.97 -38.76 42.70
C ARG A 114 -2.63 -37.30 42.43
N ALA A 115 -2.60 -36.46 43.45
CA ALA A 115 -2.21 -35.06 43.33
C ALA A 115 -0.75 -34.93 42.85
N GLU A 116 0.17 -35.73 43.40
CA GLU A 116 1.57 -35.78 42.95
C GLU A 116 1.68 -36.15 41.47
N ASN A 117 1.03 -37.24 41.04
CA ASN A 117 1.08 -37.65 39.63
C ASN A 117 0.48 -36.60 38.69
N SER A 118 -0.58 -35.92 39.11
CA SER A 118 -1.16 -34.79 38.35
C SER A 118 -0.14 -33.66 38.22
N LEU A 119 0.42 -33.20 39.34
CA LEU A 119 1.41 -32.11 39.36
C LEU A 119 2.64 -32.44 38.52
N VAL A 120 3.15 -33.66 38.59
CA VAL A 120 4.30 -34.09 37.76
C VAL A 120 3.95 -34.07 36.28
N SER A 121 2.71 -34.44 35.92
CA SER A 121 2.23 -34.33 34.54
C SER A 121 2.12 -32.85 34.13
N ASP A 122 1.52 -32.02 34.96
CA ASP A 122 1.29 -30.60 34.70
C ASP A 122 2.60 -29.81 34.58
N ILE A 123 3.61 -30.14 35.39
CA ILE A 123 4.96 -29.56 35.27
C ILE A 123 5.57 -29.88 33.90
N LYS A 124 5.40 -31.11 33.41
CA LYS A 124 5.94 -31.53 32.09
C LYS A 124 5.19 -30.87 30.94
N THR A 125 3.88 -30.74 31.03
CA THR A 125 3.08 -30.05 30.00
C THR A 125 3.41 -28.57 29.96
N LEU A 126 3.46 -27.90 31.11
CA LEU A 126 3.83 -26.48 31.21
C LEU A 126 5.24 -26.20 30.72
N ASP A 127 6.22 -27.07 31.00
CA ASP A 127 7.58 -26.93 30.44
C ASP A 127 7.57 -27.10 28.90
N GLY A 128 6.78 -28.03 28.38
CA GLY A 128 6.57 -28.22 26.95
C GLY A 128 5.94 -26.99 26.28
N GLU A 129 4.89 -26.43 26.88
CA GLU A 129 4.21 -25.22 26.42
C GLU A 129 5.11 -24.00 26.48
N ARG A 130 5.85 -23.81 27.58
CA ARG A 130 6.86 -22.75 27.72
C ARG A 130 7.90 -22.84 26.61
N LYS A 131 8.44 -24.03 26.35
CA LYS A 131 9.41 -24.23 25.26
C LYS A 131 8.77 -23.91 23.91
N ALA A 132 7.56 -24.40 23.64
CA ALA A 132 6.85 -24.12 22.41
C ALA A 132 6.63 -22.61 22.18
N LEU A 133 6.24 -21.86 23.20
CA LEU A 133 6.09 -20.40 23.14
C LEU A 133 7.40 -19.70 22.83
N VAL A 134 8.49 -20.13 23.48
CA VAL A 134 9.83 -19.60 23.24
C VAL A 134 10.27 -19.86 21.79
N TYR A 135 10.07 -21.08 21.28
CA TYR A 135 10.39 -21.42 19.90
C TYR A 135 9.55 -20.65 18.89
N ASP A 136 8.25 -20.48 19.15
CA ASP A 136 7.37 -19.69 18.28
C ASP A 136 7.79 -18.21 18.25
N ASN A 137 8.10 -17.63 19.41
CA ASN A 137 8.55 -16.25 19.51
C ASN A 137 9.88 -16.02 18.78
N TYR A 138 10.89 -16.86 19.04
CA TYR A 138 12.16 -16.77 18.33
C TYR A 138 12.01 -17.03 16.84
N SER A 139 11.19 -18.00 16.43
CA SER A 139 10.92 -18.26 15.01
C SER A 139 10.28 -17.06 14.31
N LYS A 140 9.35 -16.37 14.99
CA LYS A 140 8.74 -15.13 14.48
C LYS A 140 9.76 -14.00 14.38
N LEU A 141 10.62 -13.83 15.38
CA LEU A 141 11.67 -12.81 15.38
C LEU A 141 12.66 -13.05 14.25
N ILE A 142 13.11 -14.29 14.07
CA ILE A 142 14.02 -14.69 12.99
C ILE A 142 13.36 -14.40 11.63
N LYS A 143 12.09 -14.80 11.42
CA LYS A 143 11.37 -14.50 10.18
C LYS A 143 11.22 -12.99 9.92
N ALA A 144 10.97 -12.20 10.96
CA ALA A 144 10.89 -10.75 10.84
C ALA A 144 12.24 -10.14 10.43
N VAL A 145 13.33 -10.58 11.07
CA VAL A 145 14.70 -10.15 10.73
C VAL A 145 15.08 -10.58 9.31
N GLU A 146 14.75 -11.81 8.90
CA GLU A 146 14.95 -12.27 7.52
C GLU A 146 14.15 -11.43 6.52
N THR A 147 12.91 -11.06 6.87
CA THR A 147 12.06 -10.22 6.01
C THR A 147 12.67 -8.82 5.88
N ILE A 148 13.13 -8.22 6.97
CA ILE A 148 13.85 -6.94 6.96
C ILE A 148 15.13 -7.07 6.13
N GLY A 149 15.88 -8.15 6.28
CA GLY A 149 17.07 -8.44 5.48
C GLY A 149 16.76 -8.53 3.98
N LYS A 150 15.67 -9.21 3.60
CA LYS A 150 15.20 -9.27 2.21
C LYS A 150 14.74 -7.91 1.69
N MET A 151 13.96 -7.16 2.48
CA MET A 151 13.54 -5.80 2.11
C MET A 151 14.74 -4.87 1.92
N ARG A 152 15.75 -4.99 2.79
CA ARG A 152 17.01 -4.26 2.69
C ARG A 152 17.82 -4.70 1.48
N SER A 153 17.94 -6.00 1.21
CA SER A 153 18.62 -6.51 0.02
C SER A 153 17.92 -6.03 -1.24
N ILE A 154 16.58 -6.05 -1.30
CA ILE A 154 15.84 -5.47 -2.42
C ILE A 154 16.16 -3.98 -2.53
N LEU A 155 16.24 -3.23 -1.43
CA LEU A 155 16.59 -1.82 -1.47
C LEU A 155 18.07 -1.55 -1.82
N GLU A 156 19.00 -2.46 -1.51
CA GLU A 156 20.45 -2.30 -1.75
C GLU A 156 20.87 -2.85 -3.13
N GLU A 157 20.36 -4.02 -3.53
CA GLU A 157 20.56 -4.65 -4.83
C GLU A 157 19.76 -3.92 -5.93
N GLU A 158 18.52 -3.54 -5.63
CA GLU A 158 17.67 -2.68 -6.46
C GLU A 158 17.59 -1.29 -5.84
N GLY A 159 18.76 -0.73 -5.49
CA GLY A 159 18.95 0.69 -5.15
C GLY A 159 17.96 1.51 -5.94
N THR A 160 17.10 2.29 -5.28
CA THR A 160 16.07 3.13 -5.93
C THR A 160 16.65 3.78 -7.20
N PRO A 161 16.37 3.22 -8.41
CA PRO A 161 15.28 3.72 -9.23
C PRO A 161 14.64 2.64 -10.14
N VAL A 162 14.23 1.44 -9.72
CA VAL A 162 13.54 0.51 -10.67
C VAL A 162 12.12 0.92 -11.02
N LEU A 163 11.37 1.50 -10.07
CA LEU A 163 10.06 2.09 -10.40
C LEU A 163 10.22 3.20 -11.47
N MET A 164 11.33 3.95 -11.44
CA MET A 164 11.64 4.91 -12.50
C MET A 164 12.22 4.25 -13.76
N THR A 165 13.17 3.32 -13.71
CA THR A 165 13.78 2.79 -14.94
C THR A 165 12.89 1.84 -15.71
N LYS A 166 12.03 1.02 -15.06
CA LYS A 166 11.13 0.11 -15.78
C LYS A 166 9.91 0.79 -16.37
N THR A 167 9.42 1.89 -15.79
CA THR A 167 8.20 2.56 -16.26
C THR A 167 8.45 3.94 -16.86
N LEU A 168 9.32 4.74 -16.25
CA LEU A 168 9.64 6.09 -16.72
C LEU A 168 10.59 6.05 -17.92
N ALA A 169 11.58 5.16 -17.97
CA ALA A 169 12.52 5.14 -19.09
C ALA A 169 11.86 4.79 -20.44
N PRO A 170 10.96 3.78 -20.55
CA PRO A 170 10.21 3.55 -21.78
C PRO A 170 9.25 4.68 -22.12
N ALA A 171 8.60 5.29 -21.11
CA ALA A 171 7.68 6.40 -21.33
C ALA A 171 8.40 7.67 -21.85
N VAL A 172 9.57 7.99 -21.29
CA VAL A 172 10.41 9.10 -21.76
C VAL A 172 10.97 8.81 -23.15
N GLY A 173 11.36 7.56 -23.44
CA GLY A 173 11.75 7.13 -24.78
C GLY A 173 10.63 7.33 -25.80
N PHE A 174 9.40 6.92 -25.48
CA PHE A 174 8.23 7.11 -26.32
C PHE A 174 7.89 8.58 -26.55
N ILE A 175 7.97 9.42 -25.51
CA ILE A 175 7.77 10.87 -25.63
C ILE A 175 8.84 11.50 -26.54
N ALA A 176 10.10 11.08 -26.42
CA ALA A 176 11.18 11.57 -27.26
C ALA A 176 10.97 11.18 -28.74
N GLU A 177 10.54 9.94 -29.00
CA GLU A 177 10.28 9.44 -30.35
C GLU A 177 9.09 10.14 -31.01
N THR A 178 7.97 10.28 -30.27
CA THR A 178 6.79 11.02 -30.73
C THR A 178 7.09 12.49 -30.98
N ALA A 179 7.87 13.14 -30.10
CA ALA A 179 8.32 14.51 -30.31
C ALA A 179 9.20 14.64 -31.57
N MET A 180 10.13 13.71 -31.79
CA MET A 180 10.94 13.70 -33.01
C MET A 180 10.10 13.49 -34.27
N SER A 181 9.05 12.65 -34.22
CA SER A 181 8.11 12.48 -35.32
C SER A 181 7.34 13.76 -35.63
N LEU A 182 6.79 14.42 -34.60
CA LEU A 182 6.10 15.71 -34.75
C LEU A 182 7.04 16.81 -35.30
N ILE A 183 8.29 16.87 -34.83
CA ILE A 183 9.27 17.84 -35.33
C ILE A 183 9.53 17.59 -36.81
N ARG A 184 9.70 16.34 -37.24
CA ARG A 184 9.90 15.98 -38.65
C ARG A 184 8.68 16.32 -39.50
N GLU A 185 7.47 16.05 -39.00
CA GLU A 185 6.22 16.40 -39.67
C GLU A 185 6.05 17.92 -39.81
N GLN A 186 6.29 18.68 -38.74
CA GLN A 186 6.29 20.13 -38.76
C GLN A 186 7.35 20.70 -39.72
N GLN A 187 8.53 20.09 -39.79
CA GLN A 187 9.59 20.49 -40.71
C GLN A 187 9.23 20.16 -42.16
N ALA A 188 8.53 19.05 -42.42
CA ALA A 188 8.05 18.66 -43.74
C ALA A 188 6.89 19.55 -44.23
N LEU A 189 6.03 20.00 -43.31
CA LEU A 189 4.98 21.00 -43.58
C LEU A 189 5.54 22.43 -43.70
N ARG A 190 6.83 22.65 -43.37
CA ARG A 190 7.56 23.88 -43.66
C ARG A 190 8.38 23.69 -44.94
N PRO A 191 7.86 24.03 -46.13
CA PRO A 191 8.72 24.11 -47.29
C PRO A 191 9.72 25.25 -47.04
N SER A 192 11.00 24.91 -47.19
CA SER A 192 12.18 25.78 -47.24
C SER A 192 11.88 27.27 -47.44
N THR A 193 11.93 28.04 -46.35
CA THR A 193 12.22 29.48 -46.40
C THR A 193 13.63 29.67 -45.84
N ASN A 194 14.62 29.22 -46.61
CA ASN A 194 15.99 29.65 -46.39
C ASN A 194 16.09 31.15 -46.68
N LYS A 195 16.17 31.96 -45.62
CA LYS A 195 16.96 33.20 -45.57
C LYS A 195 17.22 33.59 -44.10
N PRO A 196 18.49 33.69 -43.67
CA PRO A 196 18.82 34.21 -42.35
C PRO A 196 18.94 35.73 -42.45
N ALA A 197 18.08 36.49 -41.76
CA ALA A 197 18.35 37.88 -41.44
C ALA A 197 17.40 38.38 -40.36
N GLN A 198 17.99 38.64 -39.19
CA GLN A 198 17.73 39.78 -38.31
C GLN A 198 16.36 39.92 -37.62
N ALA A 199 16.45 39.88 -36.29
CA ALA A 199 15.98 40.93 -35.40
C ALA A 199 14.64 41.61 -35.75
N ASN A 200 13.69 41.38 -34.83
CA ASN A 200 12.70 42.33 -34.30
C ASN A 200 11.24 41.90 -34.51
N GLU A 201 10.60 41.66 -33.35
CA GLU A 201 9.24 42.08 -33.04
C GLU A 201 8.16 41.79 -34.09
N THR A 202 7.66 40.54 -34.12
CA THR A 202 6.24 40.17 -34.43
C THR A 202 6.11 38.65 -34.54
N ARG A 203 6.63 37.90 -33.56
CA ARG A 203 6.47 36.43 -33.50
C ARG A 203 5.30 36.00 -32.59
N ASN A 204 4.24 36.81 -32.50
CA ASN A 204 3.05 36.53 -31.68
C ASN A 204 1.73 36.75 -32.44
N GLU A 205 1.66 36.50 -33.75
CA GLU A 205 0.40 36.45 -34.50
C GLU A 205 0.08 35.00 -34.90
N ALA A 206 -0.03 34.13 -33.90
CA ALA A 206 -0.74 32.88 -34.07
C ALA A 206 -2.24 33.20 -34.21
N ALA A 207 -2.69 33.40 -35.45
CA ALA A 207 -4.10 33.44 -35.88
C ALA A 207 -5.05 34.03 -34.82
N VAL A 208 -5.02 35.35 -34.65
CA VAL A 208 -6.05 36.06 -33.88
C VAL A 208 -7.38 35.74 -34.54
N ARG A 209 -8.21 34.93 -33.87
CA ARG A 209 -9.56 34.58 -34.34
C ARG A 209 -10.27 35.88 -34.73
N PRO A 210 -11.08 35.90 -35.81
CA PRO A 210 -11.73 37.13 -36.28
C PRO A 210 -12.53 37.82 -35.18
N GLU A 211 -13.12 37.04 -34.27
CA GLU A 211 -13.84 37.51 -33.08
C GLU A 211 -12.97 38.31 -32.09
N LYS A 212 -11.69 37.94 -31.92
CA LYS A 212 -10.77 38.69 -31.06
C LYS A 212 -10.31 39.98 -31.73
N ALA A 213 -10.19 39.97 -33.06
CA ALA A 213 -9.83 41.17 -33.83
C ALA A 213 -10.94 42.24 -33.75
N THR A 214 -12.21 41.84 -33.80
CA THR A 214 -13.33 42.79 -33.65
C THR A 214 -13.39 43.39 -32.24
N VAL A 215 -13.13 42.60 -31.20
CA VAL A 215 -13.07 43.09 -29.81
C VAL A 215 -11.89 44.05 -29.62
N LEU A 216 -10.71 43.71 -30.14
CA LEU A 216 -9.54 44.60 -30.09
C LEU A 216 -9.77 45.91 -30.86
N TRP A 217 -10.44 45.85 -32.00
CA TRP A 217 -10.81 47.03 -32.78
C TRP A 217 -11.80 47.95 -32.03
N ALA A 218 -12.76 47.36 -31.32
CA ALA A 218 -13.68 48.10 -30.48
C ALA A 218 -12.98 48.72 -29.26
N LEU A 219 -12.06 48.00 -28.61
CA LEU A 219 -11.28 48.52 -27.47
C LEU A 219 -10.33 49.66 -27.87
N ASP A 220 -9.82 49.68 -29.10
CA ASP A 220 -8.96 50.76 -29.61
C ASP A 220 -9.75 52.01 -30.08
N SER A 221 -11.09 52.00 -29.95
CA SER A 221 -11.96 53.12 -30.33
C SER A 221 -11.59 54.49 -29.74
N PRO A 222 -11.32 54.68 -28.44
CA PRO A 222 -11.03 56.00 -27.88
C PRO A 222 -9.73 56.59 -28.44
N ARG A 223 -8.72 55.74 -28.69
CA ARG A 223 -7.45 56.18 -29.29
C ARG A 223 -7.62 56.57 -30.75
N ARG A 224 -8.46 55.83 -31.48
CA ARG A 224 -8.78 56.11 -32.88
C ARG A 224 -9.59 57.40 -33.02
N LEU A 225 -10.63 57.59 -32.21
CA LEU A 225 -11.44 58.81 -32.17
C LEU A 225 -10.60 60.04 -31.82
N LYS A 226 -9.74 59.94 -30.80
CA LYS A 226 -8.81 61.02 -30.45
C LYS A 226 -7.92 61.43 -31.64
N ARG A 227 -7.37 60.45 -32.37
CA ARG A 227 -6.54 60.70 -33.55
C ARG A 227 -7.32 61.38 -34.69
N LEU A 228 -8.55 60.94 -34.95
CA LEU A 228 -9.41 61.52 -35.98
C LEU A 228 -9.80 62.96 -35.63
N LEU A 229 -10.16 63.22 -34.37
CA LEU A 229 -10.47 64.55 -33.86
C LEU A 229 -9.25 65.48 -33.88
N ASP A 230 -8.05 64.98 -33.59
CA ASP A 230 -6.79 65.73 -33.69
C ASP A 230 -6.41 66.04 -35.14
N SER A 231 -6.74 65.15 -36.08
CA SER A 231 -6.57 65.38 -37.52
C SER A 231 -7.64 66.28 -38.16
N GLY A 232 -8.63 66.77 -37.38
CA GLY A 232 -9.70 67.65 -37.85
C GLY A 232 -10.79 66.96 -38.68
N LYS A 233 -10.73 65.63 -38.86
CA LYS A 233 -11.68 64.84 -39.64
C LYS A 233 -12.86 64.40 -38.78
N ARG A 234 -13.78 65.32 -38.50
CA ARG A 234 -14.95 65.05 -37.64
C ARG A 234 -15.95 64.09 -38.27
N GLY A 235 -16.19 64.20 -39.58
CA GLY A 235 -17.13 63.31 -40.28
C GLY A 235 -16.75 61.83 -40.15
N ASP A 236 -15.46 61.52 -40.34
CA ASP A 236 -14.93 60.16 -40.18
C ASP A 236 -15.04 59.69 -38.71
N ALA A 237 -14.85 60.59 -37.74
CA ALA A 237 -14.99 60.27 -36.32
C ALA A 237 -16.44 59.97 -35.92
N GLU A 238 -17.40 60.72 -36.46
CA GLU A 238 -18.84 60.47 -36.25
C GLU A 238 -19.28 59.15 -36.87
N GLN A 239 -18.76 58.81 -38.06
CA GLN A 239 -19.02 57.53 -38.70
C GLN A 239 -18.44 56.37 -37.89
N ASP A 240 -17.17 56.44 -37.52
CA ASP A 240 -16.52 55.44 -36.66
C ASP A 240 -17.28 55.26 -35.34
N TRP A 241 -17.70 56.36 -34.71
CA TRP A 241 -18.48 56.35 -33.48
C TRP A 241 -19.84 55.67 -33.65
N SER A 242 -20.56 55.94 -34.75
CA SER A 242 -21.85 55.32 -35.03
C SER A 242 -21.74 53.79 -35.19
N GLU A 243 -20.68 53.31 -35.85
CA GLU A 243 -20.40 51.89 -36.03
C GLU A 243 -20.09 51.22 -34.70
N ILE A 244 -19.22 51.83 -33.88
CA ILE A 244 -18.89 51.34 -32.53
C ILE A 244 -20.13 51.35 -31.63
N GLN A 245 -20.93 52.41 -31.64
CA GLN A 245 -22.13 52.53 -30.81
C GLN A 245 -23.12 51.40 -31.10
N SER A 246 -23.28 51.03 -32.38
CA SER A 246 -24.11 49.89 -32.79
C SER A 246 -23.58 48.52 -32.33
N LEU A 247 -22.26 48.40 -32.14
CA LEU A 247 -21.62 47.20 -31.59
C LEU A 247 -21.72 47.17 -30.07
N LEU A 248 -21.49 48.30 -29.40
CA LEU A 248 -21.61 48.43 -27.95
C LEU A 248 -23.06 48.23 -27.47
N SER A 249 -24.07 48.61 -28.27
CA SER A 249 -25.47 48.31 -27.96
C SER A 249 -25.78 46.81 -28.02
N LYS A 250 -25.10 46.06 -28.88
CA LYS A 250 -25.21 44.59 -28.94
C LYS A 250 -24.44 43.91 -27.79
N TRP A 251 -23.50 44.61 -27.15
CA TRP A 251 -22.66 44.10 -26.06
C TRP A 251 -22.99 44.72 -24.70
N ASP A 252 -24.22 45.23 -24.51
CA ASP A 252 -24.62 45.99 -23.31
C ASP A 252 -24.49 45.18 -21.99
N GLU A 253 -24.53 43.84 -22.07
CA GLU A 253 -24.36 42.94 -20.93
C GLU A 253 -22.90 42.66 -20.53
N VAL A 254 -21.91 43.10 -21.33
CA VAL A 254 -20.49 42.83 -21.07
C VAL A 254 -19.88 43.91 -20.16
N ARG A 255 -19.25 43.47 -19.06
CA ARG A 255 -18.58 44.37 -18.10
C ARG A 255 -17.51 45.22 -18.80
N GLY A 256 -17.54 46.54 -18.56
CA GLY A 256 -16.58 47.51 -19.12
C GLY A 256 -17.05 48.21 -20.42
N VAL A 257 -18.10 47.72 -21.08
CA VAL A 257 -18.66 48.37 -22.29
C VAL A 257 -19.24 49.75 -21.99
N GLN A 258 -19.86 49.93 -20.82
CA GLN A 258 -20.40 51.23 -20.38
C GLN A 258 -19.28 52.25 -20.10
N GLU A 259 -18.15 51.81 -19.56
CA GLU A 259 -16.97 52.66 -19.31
C GLU A 259 -16.36 53.10 -20.65
N LEU A 260 -16.19 52.17 -21.59
CA LEU A 260 -15.70 52.47 -22.94
C LEU A 260 -16.63 53.43 -23.69
N ARG A 261 -17.95 53.27 -23.54
CA ARG A 261 -18.96 54.17 -24.10
C ARG A 261 -18.80 55.58 -23.53
N ALA A 262 -18.71 55.70 -22.20
CA ALA A 262 -18.53 56.99 -21.53
C ALA A 262 -17.21 57.68 -21.93
N GLU A 263 -16.11 56.94 -22.07
CA GLU A 263 -14.83 57.50 -22.53
C GLU A 263 -14.92 58.07 -23.95
N CYS A 264 -15.61 57.38 -24.86
CA CYS A 264 -15.78 57.83 -26.23
C CYS A 264 -16.74 59.03 -26.34
N GLU A 265 -17.85 59.03 -25.59
CA GLU A 265 -18.77 60.17 -25.49
C GLU A 265 -18.06 61.41 -24.94
N LEU A 266 -17.25 61.25 -23.90
CA LEU A 266 -16.43 62.33 -23.36
C LEU A 266 -15.44 62.89 -24.39
N LEU A 267 -14.85 62.05 -25.23
CA LEU A 267 -13.92 62.52 -26.28
C LEU A 267 -14.63 63.31 -27.38
N MET A 268 -15.85 62.92 -27.74
CA MET A 268 -16.68 63.67 -28.70
C MET A 268 -17.12 65.02 -28.10
N VAL A 269 -17.67 65.04 -26.88
CA VAL A 269 -18.14 66.26 -26.20
C VAL A 269 -16.99 67.21 -25.84
N LYS A 270 -15.84 66.69 -25.42
CA LYS A 270 -14.68 67.52 -25.02
C LYS A 270 -14.12 68.36 -26.18
N LYS A 271 -14.30 67.93 -27.43
CA LYS A 271 -13.84 68.67 -28.63
C LYS A 271 -14.97 69.52 -29.25
N GLU A 272 -16.21 69.35 -28.80
CA GLU A 272 -17.34 70.24 -29.14
C GLU A 272 -17.25 71.60 -28.45
N LEU A 273 -16.52 71.69 -27.33
CA LEU A 273 -16.14 72.96 -26.74
C LEU A 273 -14.91 73.51 -27.49
N PRO A 274 -15.05 74.58 -28.31
CA PRO A 274 -13.88 75.26 -28.84
C PRO A 274 -13.07 75.80 -27.65
N GLU A 275 -11.76 75.54 -27.63
CA GLU A 275 -10.83 76.35 -26.84
C GLU A 275 -11.06 77.81 -27.26
N ALA A 276 -11.58 78.61 -26.32
CA ALA A 276 -11.71 80.06 -26.42
C ALA A 276 -10.36 80.73 -26.15
#